data_AF-A0A258R2C3-F1
#
_entry.id   AF-A0A258R2C3-F1
#
_cell.length_a   1.000
_cell.length_b   1.000
_cell.length_c   1.000
_cell.angle_alpha   90.00
_cell.angle_beta   90.00
_cell.angle_gamma   90.00
#
_symmetry.space_group_name_H-M   'P 1'
#
loop_
_entity.id
_entity.type
_entity.pdbx_description
1 polymer ?
#
loop_
_entity_poly.entity_id
_entity_poly.type
_entity_poly.pdbx_seq_one_letter_code
_entity_poly.pdbx_strand_id
1 'polypeptide(L)' 'MEYDQTHAASGPLTDAGHHPVESASRSLPPGAIPTAFLFQGTQEVLINHNGEHYRLRITKNGKLILTK' A
#
# COMPACT_ATOMS: atom_id res chain seq x y z
N MET A 1 -58.96 32.41 -11.32
CA MET A 1 -57.65 31.86 -11.71
C MET A 1 -56.68 32.39 -10.66
N GLU A 2 -56.61 31.92 -9.41
CA GLU A 2 -56.49 30.56 -8.88
C GLU A 2 -55.49 29.71 -9.65
N TYR A 3 -54.23 29.71 -9.18
CA TYR A 3 -53.52 28.50 -8.76
C TYR A 3 -52.59 28.90 -7.60
N ASP A 4 -52.92 28.37 -6.43
CA ASP A 4 -52.00 28.10 -5.34
C ASP A 4 -50.92 27.13 -5.82
N GLN A 5 -49.65 27.40 -5.52
CA GLN A 5 -48.67 26.33 -5.49
C GLN A 5 -47.47 26.65 -4.60
N THR A 6 -47.66 26.40 -3.30
CA THR A 6 -46.57 25.89 -2.46
C THR A 6 -46.13 24.51 -2.97
N HIS A 7 -44.82 24.32 -3.16
CA HIS A 7 -44.17 23.00 -3.18
C HIS A 7 -43.03 23.00 -2.17
N ALA A 8 -43.27 22.32 -1.05
CA ALA A 8 -42.24 21.84 -0.15
C ALA A 8 -41.61 20.58 -0.77
N ALA A 9 -40.28 20.52 -0.86
CA ALA A 9 -39.56 19.26 -1.00
C ALA A 9 -38.14 19.39 -0.44
N SER A 10 -38.03 19.01 0.83
CA SER A 10 -36.96 18.21 1.43
C SER A 10 -35.65 18.02 0.65
N GLY A 11 -34.60 18.64 1.20
CA GLY A 11 -33.22 18.16 1.39
C GLY A 11 -32.51 17.33 0.32
N PRO A 12 -31.27 17.69 -0.06
CA PRO A 12 -30.30 16.67 -0.46
C PRO A 12 -29.74 16.01 0.81
N LEU A 13 -30.35 14.89 1.21
CA LEU A 13 -29.61 13.80 1.85
C LEU A 13 -28.77 13.16 0.74
N THR A 14 -27.54 13.63 0.52
CA THR A 14 -26.59 12.93 -0.36
C THR A 14 -25.37 12.53 0.44
N ASP A 15 -25.44 11.29 0.90
CA ASP A 15 -24.35 10.33 0.92
C ASP A 15 -23.16 10.66 1.83
N ALA A 16 -23.34 10.31 3.10
CA ALA A 16 -22.26 9.78 3.92
C ALA A 16 -21.71 8.49 3.26
N GLY A 17 -20.81 8.64 2.30
CA GLY A 17 -20.36 7.50 1.50
C GLY A 17 -19.06 7.69 0.72
N HIS A 18 -18.26 8.71 1.03
CA HIS A 18 -16.82 8.59 0.78
C HIS A 18 -16.11 8.56 2.13
N HIS A 19 -16.16 7.40 2.76
CA HIS A 19 -15.07 6.94 3.62
C HIS A 19 -13.77 7.31 2.89
N PRO A 20 -12.97 8.27 3.41
CA PRO A 20 -11.58 8.30 3.03
C PRO A 20 -11.08 6.96 3.58
N VAL A 21 -10.98 5.96 2.70
CA VAL A 21 -10.00 4.92 2.87
C VAL A 21 -8.67 5.66 2.77
N GLU A 22 -8.33 6.28 3.90
CA GLU A 22 -6.97 6.53 4.35
C GLU A 22 -6.36 5.14 4.47
N SER A 23 -6.16 4.52 3.31
CA SER A 23 -5.08 3.59 3.06
C SER A 23 -3.89 4.41 3.42
N ALA A 24 -3.52 4.38 4.70
CA ALA A 24 -2.32 4.96 5.24
C ALA A 24 -1.21 4.39 4.38
N SER A 25 -0.86 5.14 3.33
CA SER A 25 0.34 4.99 2.56
C SER A 25 1.40 5.17 3.63
N ARG A 26 1.84 4.05 4.19
CA ARG A 26 2.94 4.00 5.13
C ARG A 26 4.11 4.45 4.28
N SER A 27 4.32 5.77 4.24
CA SER A 27 5.34 6.39 3.41
C SER A 27 6.63 5.75 3.84
N LEU A 28 7.12 4.84 3.00
CA LEU A 28 8.36 4.16 3.27
C LEU A 28 9.44 5.24 3.44
N PRO A 29 10.35 5.10 4.41
CA PRO A 29 11.40 6.07 4.56
C PRO A 29 12.15 6.22 3.23
N PRO A 30 12.63 7.43 2.89
CA PRO A 30 13.36 7.65 1.65
C PRO A 30 14.49 6.63 1.50
N GLY A 31 14.49 5.90 0.39
CA GLY A 31 15.49 4.86 0.10
C GLY A 31 15.15 3.45 0.62
N ALA A 32 14.00 3.23 1.25
CA ALA A 32 13.58 1.86 1.56
C ALA A 32 13.18 1.12 0.28
N ILE A 33 13.74 -0.08 0.10
CA ILE A 33 13.43 -0.95 -1.02
C ILE A 33 12.44 -2.03 -0.54
N PRO A 34 11.25 -2.16 -1.16
CA PRO A 34 10.32 -3.23 -0.82
C PRO A 34 10.95 -4.61 -1.02
N THR A 35 10.74 -5.53 -0.07
CA THR A 35 11.24 -6.90 -0.19
C THR A 35 10.65 -7.61 -1.41
N ALA A 36 9.38 -7.35 -1.75
CA ALA A 36 8.77 -7.88 -2.97
C ALA A 36 9.56 -7.52 -4.24
N PHE A 37 10.14 -6.32 -4.29
CA PHE A 37 10.96 -5.88 -5.41
C PHE A 37 12.32 -6.59 -5.46
N LEU A 38 12.94 -6.82 -4.28
CA LEU A 38 14.21 -7.53 -4.21
C LEU A 38 14.05 -8.99 -4.63
N PHE A 39 13.04 -9.69 -4.11
CA PHE A 39 12.91 -11.14 -4.26
C PHE A 39 12.14 -11.57 -5.52
N GLN A 40 11.28 -10.73 -6.10
CA GLN A 40 10.59 -11.02 -7.37
C GLN A 40 9.90 -12.41 -7.42
N GLY A 41 9.36 -12.86 -6.28
CA GLY A 41 8.71 -14.16 -6.15
C GLY A 41 9.62 -15.32 -5.73
N THR A 42 10.93 -15.11 -5.60
CA THR A 42 11.87 -16.10 -5.05
C THR A 42 11.99 -15.99 -3.53
N GLN A 43 12.67 -16.96 -2.91
CA GLN A 43 12.99 -16.90 -1.47
C GLN A 43 14.43 -16.43 -1.19
N GLU A 44 15.25 -16.30 -2.23
CA GLU A 44 16.66 -15.91 -2.12
C GLU A 44 17.14 -15.13 -3.36
N VAL A 45 18.10 -14.24 -3.14
CA VAL A 45 18.80 -13.48 -4.17
C VAL A 45 20.30 -13.46 -3.91
N LEU A 46 21.08 -13.46 -5.00
CA LEU A 46 22.52 -13.25 -4.95
C LEU A 46 22.85 -11.77 -5.09
N ILE A 47 23.74 -11.30 -4.25
CA ILE A 47 24.21 -9.91 -4.21
C ILE A 47 25.71 -9.94 -4.44
N ASN A 48 26.16 -9.30 -5.51
CA ASN A 48 27.58 -9.02 -5.72
C ASN A 48 27.98 -7.80 -4.90
N HIS A 49 28.88 -7.97 -3.95
CA HIS A 49 29.38 -6.89 -3.11
C HIS A 49 30.89 -7.01 -2.92
N ASN A 50 31.63 -5.98 -3.33
CA ASN A 50 33.10 -5.93 -3.28
C ASN A 50 33.80 -7.13 -3.95
N GLY A 51 33.23 -7.63 -5.05
CA GLY A 51 33.76 -8.80 -5.77
C GLY A 51 33.40 -10.15 -5.14
N GLU A 52 32.66 -10.15 -4.03
CA GLU A 52 32.19 -11.37 -3.38
C GLU A 52 30.69 -11.57 -3.61
N HIS A 53 30.26 -12.82 -3.57
CA HIS A 53 28.84 -13.16 -3.63
C HIS A 53 28.30 -13.30 -2.22
N TYR A 54 27.23 -12.58 -1.94
CA TYR A 54 26.42 -12.74 -0.75
C TYR A 54 25.05 -13.28 -1.15
N ARG A 55 24.39 -13.93 -0.22
CA ARG A 55 23.04 -14.45 -0.38
C ARG A 55 22.11 -13.85 0.65
N LEU A 56 21.12 -13.11 0.17
CA LEU A 56 20.02 -12.61 0.98
C LEU A 56 18.83 -13.55 0.85
N ARG A 57 18.26 -14.00 1.98
CA ARG A 57 17.20 -15.01 2.03
C ARG A 57 16.09 -14.63 3.00
N ILE A 58 14.85 -14.99 2.69
CA ILE A 58 13.72 -14.97 3.63
C ILE A 58 13.70 -16.29 4.41
N THR A 59 13.71 -16.23 5.73
CA THR A 59 13.60 -17.40 6.61
C THR A 59 12.14 -17.84 6.77
N LYS A 60 11.91 -19.05 7.27
CA LYS A 60 10.55 -19.55 7.58
C LYS A 60 9.75 -18.64 8.52
N ASN A 61 10.43 -17.89 9.38
CA ASN A 61 9.80 -16.94 10.32
C ASN A 61 9.67 -15.52 9.72
N GLY A 62 9.88 -15.35 8.41
CA GLY A 62 9.74 -14.07 7.71
C GLY A 62 10.90 -13.09 7.89
N LYS A 63 11.95 -13.46 8.63
CA LYS A 63 13.15 -12.61 8.79
C LYS A 63 14.07 -12.72 7.58
N LEU A 64 14.76 -11.62 7.26
CA LEU A 64 15.83 -11.62 6.26
C LEU A 64 17.16 -12.04 6.89
N ILE A 65 17.92 -12.88 6.20
CA ILE A 65 19.29 -13.25 6.58
C ILE A 65 20.22 -13.03 5.39
N LEU A 66 21.35 -12.37 5.64
CA LEU A 66 22.45 -12.21 4.69
C LEU A 66 23.57 -13.15 5.09
N THR A 67 24.02 -13.99 4.16
CA THR A 67 25.21 -14.82 4.33
C THR A 67 26.21 -14.53 3.22
N LYS A 68 27.49 -14.74 3.49
CA LYS A 68 28.50 -14.85 2.43
C LYS A 68 28.39 -16.22 1.76
#